data_AF-A0A7S0ZHX4-F1
#
_entry.id   AF-A0A7S0ZHX4-F1
#
_cell.length_a   1.000
_cell.length_b   1.000
_cell.length_c   1.000
_cell.angle_alpha   90.00
_cell.angle_beta   90.00
_cell.angle_gamma   90.00
#
_symmetry.space_group_name_H-M   'P 1'
#
loop_
_entity.id
_entity.type
_entity.pdbx_description
1 polymer ?
#
loop_
_entity_poly.entity_id
_entity_poly.type
_entity_poly.pdbx_seq_one_letter_code
_entity_poly.pdbx_strand_id
1 'polypeptide(L)'
;ARLKSKRLRPQLVMLDHGLYRELSRDLQLKYSELWQAIVFGDGARIKETSAQLGVVGETNIQMLAMMLTLRPWDQVSSSRKEGESMLLVQDALEVDDEVRKRVQDFVAEHAVRIGDVLDSIPREMLLLFKTSDCLRAIERALKAPWSWYEAT
;
A
#
# COMPACT_ATOMS: atom_id res chain seq x y z
N ALA A 1 -30.59 -41.92 8.24
CA ALA A 1 -30.68 -40.45 8.43
C ALA A 1 -29.38 -39.82 7.97
N ARG A 2 -29.41 -38.97 6.94
CA ARG A 2 -28.23 -38.31 6.37
C ARG A 2 -27.89 -37.14 7.29
N LEU A 3 -26.78 -37.22 8.03
CA LEU A 3 -26.30 -36.11 8.87
C LEU A 3 -26.11 -34.89 7.97
N LYS A 4 -26.94 -33.86 8.14
CA LYS A 4 -26.75 -32.57 7.49
C LYS A 4 -25.43 -32.02 8.02
N SER A 5 -24.37 -32.09 7.20
CA SER A 5 -23.10 -31.43 7.48
C SER A 5 -23.39 -29.95 7.75
N LYS A 6 -23.25 -29.52 9.02
CA LYS A 6 -23.21 -28.10 9.36
C LYS A 6 -22.00 -27.54 8.63
N ARG A 7 -22.23 -26.71 7.60
CA ARG A 7 -21.15 -25.97 6.95
C ARG A 7 -20.43 -25.16 8.04
N LEU A 8 -19.23 -25.60 8.40
CA LEU A 8 -18.36 -24.87 9.31
C LEU A 8 -18.00 -23.56 8.61
N ARG A 9 -18.33 -22.43 9.24
CA ARG A 9 -17.92 -21.12 8.73
C ARG A 9 -16.47 -20.91 9.18
N PRO A 10 -15.56 -20.53 8.28
CA PRO A 10 -14.20 -20.15 8.69
C PRO A 10 -14.29 -18.95 9.65
N GLN A 11 -13.45 -18.95 10.68
CA GLN A 11 -13.32 -17.87 11.65
C GLN A 11 -11.90 -17.35 11.62
N LEU A 12 -11.75 -16.02 11.58
CA LEU A 12 -10.46 -15.37 11.81
C LEU A 12 -10.34 -15.12 13.32
N VAL A 13 -9.39 -15.79 13.97
CA VAL A 13 -9.11 -15.64 15.40
C VAL A 13 -7.73 -15.01 15.56
N MET A 14 -7.67 -13.78 16.07
CA MET A 14 -6.42 -13.10 16.38
C MET A 14 -5.94 -13.51 17.77
N LEU A 15 -4.78 -14.14 17.84
CA LEU A 15 -4.19 -14.60 19.11
C LEU A 15 -3.20 -13.57 19.66
N ASP A 16 -2.32 -13.05 18.81
CA ASP A 16 -1.38 -11.99 19.13
C ASP A 16 -1.89 -10.64 18.64
N HIS A 17 -1.88 -9.67 19.54
CA HIS A 17 -2.37 -8.32 19.33
C HIS A 17 -1.55 -7.27 20.08
N GLY A 18 -0.27 -7.56 20.33
CA GLY A 18 0.61 -6.67 21.12
C GLY A 18 1.13 -5.43 20.39
N LEU A 19 0.98 -5.36 19.06
CA LEU A 19 1.56 -4.30 18.22
C LEU A 19 0.55 -3.21 17.84
N TYR A 20 -0.43 -2.92 18.70
CA TYR A 20 -1.36 -1.83 18.42
C TYR A 20 -0.72 -0.45 18.57
N ARG A 21 -1.18 0.47 17.72
CA ARG A 21 -0.81 1.87 17.79
C ARG A 21 -2.02 2.73 17.47
N GLU A 22 -2.25 3.73 18.30
CA GLU A 22 -3.28 4.73 18.03
C GLU A 22 -2.75 5.74 17.01
N LEU A 23 -3.54 6.00 15.98
CA LEU A 23 -3.27 7.03 14.99
C LEU A 23 -4.12 8.25 15.35
N SER A 24 -3.52 9.44 15.36
CA SER A 24 -4.28 10.68 15.51
C SER A 24 -5.28 10.84 14.37
N ARG A 25 -6.39 11.54 14.62
CA ARG A 25 -7.41 11.77 13.59
C ARG A 25 -6.84 12.50 12.37
N ASP A 26 -5.93 13.43 12.60
CA ASP A 26 -5.21 14.17 11.56
C ASP A 26 -4.39 13.23 10.66
N LEU A 27 -3.61 12.32 11.27
CA LEU A 27 -2.81 11.35 10.52
C LEU A 27 -3.68 10.39 9.71
N GLN A 28 -4.79 9.92 10.30
CA GLN A 28 -5.75 9.06 9.59
C GLN A 28 -6.28 9.75 8.33
N LEU A 29 -6.70 11.01 8.44
CA LEU A 29 -7.23 11.78 7.31
C LEU A 29 -6.18 11.97 6.21
N LYS A 30 -4.98 12.45 6.57
CA LYS A 30 -3.88 12.66 5.61
C LYS A 30 -3.49 11.38 4.89
N TYR A 31 -3.43 10.27 5.61
CA TYR A 31 -3.09 8.97 5.03
C TYR A 31 -4.22 8.46 4.11
N SER A 32 -5.48 8.64 4.49
CA SER A 32 -6.63 8.31 3.63
C SER A 32 -6.66 9.15 2.36
N GLU A 33 -6.36 10.45 2.44
CA GLU A 33 -6.29 11.34 1.28
C GLU A 33 -5.14 10.96 0.33
N LEU A 34 -3.98 10.58 0.88
CA LEU A 34 -2.87 10.05 0.09
C LEU A 34 -3.30 8.80 -0.70
N TRP A 35 -3.93 7.83 -0.03
CA TRP A 35 -4.42 6.62 -0.68
C TRP A 35 -5.50 6.91 -1.71
N GLN A 36 -6.42 7.83 -1.43
CA GLN A 36 -7.42 8.27 -2.39
C GLN A 36 -6.76 8.83 -3.65
N ALA A 37 -5.78 9.72 -3.49
CA ALA A 37 -5.05 10.30 -4.62
C ALA A 37 -4.30 9.24 -5.43
N ILE A 38 -3.68 8.26 -4.77
CA ILE A 38 -3.02 7.10 -5.39
C ILE A 38 -4.02 6.26 -6.20
N VAL A 39 -5.19 5.95 -5.63
CA VAL A 39 -6.22 5.13 -6.29
C VAL A 39 -6.70 5.76 -7.61
N PHE A 40 -6.89 7.08 -7.60
CA PHE A 40 -7.38 7.83 -8.76
C PHE A 40 -6.28 8.33 -9.69
N GLY A 41 -5.01 8.13 -9.34
CA GLY A 41 -3.87 8.61 -10.12
C GLY A 41 -3.75 10.13 -10.16
N ASP A 42 -4.09 10.80 -9.06
CA ASP A 42 -3.97 12.25 -8.93
C ASP A 42 -2.56 12.64 -8.44
N GLY A 43 -1.62 12.73 -9.38
CA GLY A 43 -0.22 13.05 -9.08
C GLY A 43 -0.02 14.39 -8.33
N ALA A 44 -0.89 15.38 -8.54
CA ALA A 44 -0.80 16.66 -7.84
C ALA A 44 -1.20 16.50 -6.37
N ARG A 45 -2.31 15.81 -6.11
CA ARG A 45 -2.78 15.54 -4.75
C ARG A 45 -1.89 14.56 -4.00
N ILE A 46 -1.23 13.62 -4.68
CA ILE A 46 -0.20 12.78 -4.07
C ILE A 46 0.95 13.65 -3.53
N LYS A 47 1.42 14.64 -4.30
CA LYS A 47 2.49 15.53 -3.85
C LYS A 47 2.07 16.37 -2.65
N GLU A 48 0.87 16.95 -2.70
CA GLU A 48 0.31 17.75 -1.61
C GLU A 48 0.20 16.93 -0.31
N THR A 49 -0.48 15.79 -0.36
CA THR A 49 -0.71 14.92 0.81
C THR A 49 0.59 14.33 1.35
N SER A 50 1.56 14.00 0.48
CA SER A 50 2.90 13.56 0.90
C SER A 50 3.65 14.66 1.66
N ALA A 51 3.56 15.91 1.21
CA ALA A 51 4.16 17.05 1.90
C ALA A 51 3.50 17.30 3.28
N GLN A 52 2.19 17.13 3.38
CA GLN A 52 1.48 17.19 4.67
C GLN A 52 1.90 16.08 5.66
N LEU A 53 2.44 14.99 5.15
CA LEU A 53 3.04 13.88 5.90
C LEU A 53 4.55 14.08 6.11
N GLY A 54 5.11 15.25 5.82
CA GLY A 54 6.51 15.59 6.05
C GLY A 54 7.47 15.21 4.93
N VAL A 55 7.02 14.53 3.88
CA VAL A 55 7.87 14.11 2.76
C VAL A 55 8.02 15.25 1.76
N VAL A 56 9.23 15.77 1.63
CA VAL A 56 9.55 16.89 0.73
C VAL A 56 10.50 16.43 -0.38
N GLY A 57 10.30 16.98 -1.58
CA GLY A 57 11.14 16.74 -2.75
C GLY A 57 10.55 15.68 -3.68
N GLU A 58 10.63 15.92 -4.99
CA GLU A 58 10.00 15.09 -6.01
C GLU A 58 10.44 13.62 -5.91
N THR A 59 11.75 13.36 -5.83
CA THR A 59 12.29 11.99 -5.72
C THR A 59 11.81 11.27 -4.46
N ASN A 60 11.69 11.98 -3.34
CA ASN A 60 11.25 11.40 -2.07
C ASN A 60 9.75 11.07 -2.10
N ILE A 61 8.95 11.91 -2.76
CA ILE A 61 7.51 11.65 -2.97
C ILE A 61 7.32 10.45 -3.90
N GLN A 62 8.09 10.37 -4.99
CA GLN A 62 8.08 9.22 -5.88
C GLN A 62 8.48 7.94 -5.13
N MET A 63 9.54 8.02 -4.32
CA MET A 63 9.98 6.91 -3.46
C MET A 63 8.89 6.47 -2.48
N LEU A 64 8.23 7.41 -1.79
CA LEU A 64 7.12 7.10 -0.89
C LEU A 64 6.00 6.36 -1.62
N ALA A 65 5.58 6.87 -2.78
CA ALA A 65 4.56 6.23 -3.60
C ALA A 65 4.98 4.80 -4.02
N MET A 66 6.23 4.60 -4.40
CA MET A 66 6.78 3.29 -4.78
C MET A 66 6.86 2.33 -3.58
N MET A 67 7.24 2.80 -2.39
CA MET A 67 7.23 2.01 -1.16
C MET A 67 5.80 1.55 -0.80
N LEU A 68 4.83 2.45 -0.97
CA LEU A 68 3.43 2.16 -0.67
C LEU A 68 2.79 1.20 -1.67
N THR A 69 3.15 1.25 -2.94
CA THR A 69 2.39 0.59 -4.01
C THR A 69 3.16 -0.53 -4.71
N LEU A 70 4.49 -0.56 -4.55
CA LEU A 70 5.41 -1.39 -5.32
C LEU A 70 5.26 -1.20 -6.84
N ARG A 71 4.86 0.00 -7.27
CA ARG A 71 4.65 0.37 -8.69
C ARG A 71 5.49 1.59 -9.06
N PRO A 72 6.02 1.66 -10.29
CA PRO A 72 6.69 2.85 -10.81
C PRO A 72 5.82 4.10 -10.76
N TRP A 73 6.46 5.26 -10.56
CA TRP A 73 5.76 6.55 -10.41
C TRP A 73 4.80 6.86 -11.56
N ASP A 74 5.20 6.60 -12.81
CA ASP A 74 4.37 6.83 -13.99
C ASP A 74 3.05 6.03 -13.96
N GLN A 75 3.04 4.84 -13.35
CA GLN A 75 1.81 4.06 -13.18
C GLN A 75 0.95 4.59 -12.03
N VAL A 76 1.58 5.15 -10.99
CA VAL A 76 0.89 5.69 -9.82
C VAL A 76 0.28 7.07 -10.11
N SER A 77 0.96 7.92 -10.87
CA SER A 77 0.53 9.29 -11.17
C SER A 77 -0.30 9.41 -12.44
N SER A 78 -0.58 8.30 -13.13
CA SER A 78 -1.41 8.29 -14.32
C SER A 78 -2.89 8.37 -13.94
N SER A 79 -3.54 9.47 -14.32
CA SER A 79 -4.96 9.68 -14.06
C SER A 79 -5.80 8.55 -14.63
N ARG A 80 -6.72 8.06 -13.83
CA ARG A 80 -7.47 6.85 -14.10
C ARG A 80 -8.95 7.15 -14.34
N LYS A 81 -9.60 6.40 -15.24
CA LYS A 81 -11.04 6.59 -15.53
C LYS A 81 -11.90 6.07 -14.38
N GLU A 82 -13.11 6.60 -14.27
CA GLU A 82 -14.10 6.12 -13.30
C GLU A 82 -14.40 4.63 -13.54
N GLY A 83 -14.18 3.80 -12.51
CA GLY A 83 -14.30 2.34 -12.59
C GLY A 83 -12.99 1.58 -12.83
N GLU A 84 -11.90 2.26 -13.23
CA GLU A 84 -10.57 1.69 -13.21
C GLU A 84 -9.93 1.97 -11.84
N SER A 85 -9.31 0.97 -11.21
CA SER A 85 -8.52 1.18 -9.98
C SER A 85 -7.16 0.55 -10.06
N MET A 86 -6.11 1.29 -9.63
CA MET A 86 -4.74 0.77 -9.49
C MET A 86 -4.67 -0.42 -8.51
N LEU A 87 -5.69 -0.54 -7.67
CA LEU A 87 -5.83 -1.57 -6.68
C LEU A 87 -6.41 -2.87 -7.29
N LEU A 88 -6.83 -3.00 -8.54
CA LEU A 88 -7.31 -4.33 -9.01
C LEU A 88 -6.21 -5.42 -8.88
N VAL A 89 -6.44 -6.40 -7.99
CA VAL A 89 -5.42 -7.32 -7.44
C VAL A 89 -4.88 -8.31 -8.47
N GLN A 90 -5.54 -8.42 -9.64
CA GLN A 90 -4.97 -9.14 -10.78
C GLN A 90 -3.59 -8.62 -11.17
N ASP A 91 -3.29 -7.32 -10.98
CA ASP A 91 -1.99 -6.75 -11.29
C ASP A 91 -0.93 -6.95 -10.19
N ALA A 92 -1.29 -7.49 -9.01
CA ALA A 92 -0.39 -7.58 -7.84
C ALA A 92 0.28 -8.96 -7.66
N LEU A 93 -0.36 -10.03 -8.16
CA LEU A 93 0.26 -11.36 -8.22
C LEU A 93 1.06 -11.59 -9.50
N GLU A 94 0.71 -10.88 -10.58
CA GLU A 94 1.48 -10.80 -11.81
C GLU A 94 1.99 -9.35 -11.96
N VAL A 95 2.75 -8.87 -10.97
CA VAL A 95 3.63 -7.73 -11.24
C VAL A 95 4.65 -8.26 -12.23
N ASP A 96 4.47 -7.88 -13.49
CA ASP A 96 5.40 -8.17 -14.58
C ASP A 96 6.85 -7.99 -14.10
N ASP A 97 7.73 -8.94 -14.42
CA ASP A 97 9.13 -8.92 -14.01
C ASP A 97 9.80 -7.60 -14.43
N GLU A 98 9.34 -6.99 -15.51
CA GLU A 98 9.77 -5.67 -15.96
C GLU A 98 9.35 -4.54 -14.99
N VAL A 99 8.12 -4.54 -14.50
CA VAL A 99 7.64 -3.56 -13.50
C VAL A 99 8.42 -3.71 -12.21
N ARG A 100 8.64 -4.96 -11.77
CA ARG A 100 9.45 -5.25 -10.58
C ARG A 100 10.88 -4.74 -10.76
N LYS A 101 11.50 -5.00 -11.91
CA LYS A 101 12.85 -4.54 -12.22
C LYS A 101 12.94 -3.02 -12.20
N ARG A 102 11.98 -2.30 -12.80
CA ARG A 102 11.95 -0.82 -12.77
C ARG A 102 11.89 -0.27 -11.36
N VAL A 103 11.11 -0.88 -10.47
CA VAL A 103 11.08 -0.50 -9.04
C VAL A 103 12.43 -0.78 -8.38
N GLN A 104 13.02 -1.95 -8.64
CA GLN A 104 14.33 -2.33 -8.08
C GLN A 104 15.45 -1.40 -8.55
N ASP A 105 15.49 -1.04 -9.83
CA ASP A 105 16.50 -0.16 -10.41
C ASP A 105 16.43 1.24 -9.78
N PHE A 106 15.22 1.80 -9.66
CA PHE A 106 15.01 3.09 -8.97
C PHE A 106 15.44 3.05 -7.51
N VAL A 107 15.05 1.97 -6.80
CA VAL A 107 15.43 1.77 -5.39
C VAL A 107 16.95 1.63 -5.25
N ALA A 108 17.61 0.92 -6.16
CA ALA A 108 19.07 0.78 -6.16
C ALA A 108 19.77 2.13 -6.41
N GLU A 109 19.27 2.92 -7.35
CA GLU A 109 19.79 4.25 -7.67
C GLU A 109 19.62 5.25 -6.50
N HIS A 110 18.57 5.08 -5.70
CA HIS A 110 18.19 6.03 -4.66
C HIS A 110 18.21 5.44 -3.24
N ALA A 111 18.86 4.30 -3.02
CA ALA A 111 18.81 3.55 -1.77
C ALA A 111 19.15 4.39 -0.53
N VAL A 112 20.10 5.32 -0.66
CA VAL A 112 20.51 6.23 0.42
C VAL A 112 19.36 7.13 0.88
N ARG A 113 18.44 7.50 -0.02
CA ARG A 113 17.28 8.36 0.27
C ARG A 113 16.13 7.66 0.97
N ILE A 114 16.16 6.32 1.06
CA ILE A 114 15.14 5.57 1.81
C ILE A 114 15.12 6.05 3.26
N GLY A 115 16.30 6.27 3.86
CA GLY A 115 16.42 6.83 5.21
C GLY A 115 15.73 8.18 5.33
N ASP A 116 16.00 9.10 4.39
CA ASP A 116 15.41 10.44 4.39
C ASP A 116 13.87 10.40 4.38
N VAL A 117 13.27 9.53 3.56
CA VAL A 117 11.80 9.36 3.53
C VAL A 117 11.29 8.83 4.87
N LEU A 118 11.91 7.77 5.39
CA LEU A 118 11.50 7.12 6.63
C LEU A 118 11.67 8.03 7.86
N ASP A 119 12.68 8.91 7.86
CA ASP A 119 12.93 9.89 8.92
C ASP A 119 11.95 11.07 8.87
N SER A 120 11.41 11.38 7.68
CA SER A 120 10.51 12.52 7.48
C SER A 120 9.04 12.25 7.81
N ILE A 121 8.59 10.99 7.69
CA ILE A 121 7.19 10.61 7.95
C ILE A 121 6.86 10.50 9.44
N PRO A 122 5.58 10.62 9.84
CA PRO A 122 5.12 10.29 11.18
C PRO A 122 5.55 8.88 11.59
N ARG A 123 6.12 8.72 12.79
CA ARG A 123 6.68 7.44 13.26
C ARG A 123 5.67 6.31 13.27
N GLU A 124 4.40 6.63 13.49
CA GLU A 124 3.28 5.69 13.43
C GLU A 124 3.17 5.00 12.06
N MET A 125 3.52 5.68 10.97
CA MET A 125 3.45 5.14 9.61
C MET A 125 4.47 4.04 9.34
N LEU A 126 5.58 4.00 10.08
CA LEU A 126 6.57 2.92 9.96
C LEU A 126 5.94 1.55 10.26
N LEU A 127 5.05 1.51 11.27
CA LEU A 127 4.31 0.30 11.60
C LEU A 127 3.29 -0.04 10.50
N LEU A 128 2.63 0.96 9.89
CA LEU A 128 1.72 0.76 8.77
C LEU A 128 2.44 0.14 7.57
N PHE A 129 3.63 0.64 7.23
CA PHE A 129 4.43 0.11 6.12
C PHE A 129 4.84 -1.32 6.40
N LYS A 130 5.37 -1.59 7.60
CA LYS A 130 5.78 -2.95 7.99
C LYS A 130 4.60 -3.93 7.97
N THR A 131 3.44 -3.49 8.44
CA THR A 131 2.21 -4.30 8.43
C THR A 131 1.76 -4.58 7.00
N SER A 132 1.78 -3.58 6.12
CA SER A 132 1.43 -3.73 4.71
C SER A 132 2.36 -4.72 4.00
N ASP A 133 3.66 -4.66 4.25
CA ASP A 133 4.63 -5.60 3.69
C ASP A 133 4.43 -7.03 4.19
N CYS A 134 4.16 -7.21 5.49
CA CYS A 134 3.84 -8.51 6.05
C CYS A 134 2.55 -9.10 5.44
N LEU A 135 1.50 -8.28 5.28
CA LEU A 135 0.25 -8.70 4.65
C LEU A 135 0.51 -9.17 3.21
N ARG A 136 1.24 -8.40 2.41
CA ARG A 136 1.60 -8.79 1.04
C ARG A 136 2.42 -10.08 0.99
N ALA A 137 3.35 -10.27 1.93
CA ALA A 137 4.13 -11.50 2.00
C ALA A 137 3.25 -12.72 2.29
N ILE A 138 2.29 -12.58 3.21
CA ILE A 138 1.30 -13.62 3.52
C ILE A 138 0.40 -13.89 2.31
N GLU A 139 -0.12 -12.87 1.64
CA GLU A 139 -0.96 -13.00 0.45
C GLU A 139 -0.25 -13.79 -0.67
N ARG A 140 1.02 -13.46 -0.94
CA ARG A 140 1.85 -14.19 -1.91
C ARG A 140 2.07 -15.64 -1.48
N ALA A 141 2.36 -15.89 -0.21
CA ALA A 141 2.55 -17.24 0.31
C ALA A 141 1.27 -18.09 0.21
N LEU A 142 0.11 -17.48 0.44
CA LEU A 142 -1.20 -18.13 0.37
C LEU A 142 -1.77 -18.23 -1.05
N LYS A 143 -1.12 -17.60 -2.06
CA LYS A 143 -1.62 -17.50 -3.45
C LYS A 143 -3.08 -17.01 -3.52
N ALA A 144 -3.45 -16.11 -2.60
CA ALA A 144 -4.82 -15.62 -2.44
C ALA A 144 -4.85 -14.12 -2.73
N PRO A 145 -5.12 -13.71 -3.98
CA PRO A 145 -5.34 -12.31 -4.31
C PRO A 145 -6.69 -11.87 -3.74
N TRP A 146 -6.70 -11.16 -2.61
CA TRP A 146 -7.95 -10.61 -2.05
C TRP A 146 -8.34 -9.33 -2.78
N SER A 147 -9.54 -9.27 -3.34
CA SER A 147 -10.12 -8.00 -3.80
C SER A 147 -10.57 -7.17 -2.59
N TRP A 148 -9.80 -6.17 -2.18
CA TRP A 148 -10.19 -5.09 -1.25
C TRP A 148 -11.51 -4.36 -1.60
N TYR A 149 -12.09 -4.59 -2.78
CA TYR A 149 -13.35 -3.98 -3.20
C TYR A 149 -14.60 -4.82 -2.90
N GLU A 150 -14.46 -6.11 -2.58
CA GLU A 150 -15.62 -6.97 -2.29
C GLU A 150 -16.03 -6.99 -0.81
N ALA A 151 -15.40 -6.17 0.04
CA ALA A 151 -15.62 -6.14 1.48
C ALA A 151 -16.68 -5.13 1.96
N THR A 152 -17.53 -4.62 1.06
CA THR A 152 -18.75 -3.82 1.37
C THR A 152 -19.97 -4.44 0.75
#